data_AF-X1EV98-F1
#
_entry.id   AF-X1EV98-F1
#
_cell.length_a   1.000
_cell.length_b   1.000
_cell.length_c   1.000
_cell.angle_alpha   90.00
_cell.angle_beta   90.00
_cell.angle_gamma   90.00
#
_symmetry.space_group_name_H-M   'P 1'
#
loop_
_entity.id
_entity.type
_entity.pdbx_description
1 polymer ?
#
loop_
_entity_poly.entity_id
_entity_poly.type
_entity_poly.pdbx_seq_one_letter_code
_entity_poly.pdbx_strand_id
1 'polypeptide(L)' 'MDIMLKEDILKLIKQRETEGIELKSSLSKLEEIAEAVSSFSNTKGGKILIGVSNTGRILGVKIG' A
#
# COMPACT_ATOMS: atom_id res chain seq x y z
N MET A 1 2.63 -10.06 -17.39
CA MET A 1 1.81 -9.75 -16.20
C MET A 1 2.52 -10.39 -15.03
N ASP A 2 3.18 -9.60 -14.19
CA ASP A 2 3.82 -10.12 -12.98
C ASP A 2 2.72 -10.56 -12.01
N ILE A 3 2.62 -11.87 -11.79
CA ILE A 3 1.74 -12.44 -10.77
C ILE A 3 2.49 -12.32 -9.44
N MET A 4 1.98 -11.49 -8.54
CA MET A 4 2.54 -11.32 -7.21
C MET A 4 2.02 -12.44 -6.30
N LEU A 5 2.93 -13.15 -5.62
CA LEU A 5 2.56 -14.21 -4.69
C LEU A 5 2.24 -13.63 -3.31
N LYS A 6 1.51 -14.40 -2.50
CA LYS A 6 1.14 -14.02 -1.13
C LYS A 6 2.38 -13.70 -0.28
N GLU A 7 3.44 -14.48 -0.43
CA GLU A 7 4.69 -14.32 0.30
C GLU A 7 5.35 -12.96 -0.01
N ASP A 8 5.21 -12.46 -1.24
CA ASP A 8 5.78 -11.18 -1.64
C ASP A 8 5.03 -10.01 -1.01
N ILE A 9 3.69 -10.08 -0.96
CA ILE A 9 2.88 -9.09 -0.24
C ILE A 9 3.25 -9.07 1.24
N LEU A 10 3.44 -10.24 1.86
CA LEU A 10 3.86 -10.32 3.27
C LEU A 10 5.26 -9.73 3.51
N LYS A 11 6.19 -9.88 2.55
CA LYS A 11 7.51 -9.21 2.62
C LYS A 11 7.35 -7.69 2.57
N LEU A 12 6.52 -7.16 1.68
CA LEU A 12 6.25 -5.72 1.58
C LEU A 12 5.65 -5.17 2.90
N ILE A 13 4.69 -5.88 3.48
CA ILE A 13 4.08 -5.47 4.77
C ILE A 13 5.12 -5.45 5.92
N LYS A 14 6.07 -6.40 5.91
CA LYS A 14 7.18 -6.44 6.87
C LYS A 14 8.17 -5.29 6.67
N GLN A 15 8.39 -4.84 5.44
CA GLN A 15 9.29 -3.72 5.13
C GLN A 15 8.78 -2.35 5.61
N ARG A 16 7.48 -2.25 5.94
CA ARG A 16 6.81 -0.98 6.33
C ARG A 16 6.77 0.02 5.18
N GLU A 17 6.39 1.26 5.51
CA GLU A 17 6.43 2.37 4.56
C GLU A 17 7.86 2.71 4.17
N THR A 18 8.07 2.91 2.87
CA THR A 18 9.33 3.33 2.26
C THR A 18 9.00 4.26 1.09
N GLU A 19 10.00 4.84 0.44
CA GLU A 19 9.79 5.72 -0.72
C GLU A 19 8.97 5.06 -1.86
N GLY A 20 8.96 3.73 -1.95
CA GLY A 20 8.18 2.98 -2.95
C GLY A 20 7.01 2.16 -2.38
N ILE A 21 6.73 2.24 -1.07
CA ILE A 21 5.69 1.46 -0.40
C ILE A 21 4.90 2.37 0.52
N GLU A 22 3.60 2.52 0.24
CA GLU A 22 2.66 3.27 1.07
C GLU A 22 1.68 2.30 1.75
N LEU A 23 1.44 2.45 3.06
CA LEU A 23 0.52 1.60 3.82
C LEU A 23 -0.69 2.40 4.32
N LYS A 24 -1.88 2.06 3.82
CA LYS A 24 -3.12 2.70 4.27
C LYS A 24 -4.04 1.72 4.97
N SER A 25 -4.54 2.10 6.14
CA SER A 25 -5.42 1.27 6.96
C SER A 25 -6.79 1.03 6.33
N SER A 26 -7.25 1.95 5.49
CA SER A 26 -8.61 1.93 4.93
C SER A 26 -8.70 2.82 3.68
N LEU A 27 -9.75 2.59 2.89
CA LEU A 27 -10.10 3.41 1.74
C LEU A 27 -10.63 4.80 2.13
N SER A 28 -10.94 5.06 3.40
CA SER A 28 -11.40 6.38 3.86
C SER A 28 -10.35 7.49 3.74
N LYS A 29 -9.09 7.14 3.44
CA LYS A 29 -7.96 8.06 3.24
C LYS A 29 -7.73 8.35 1.75
N LEU A 30 -8.80 8.61 0.99
CA LEU A 30 -8.71 8.77 -0.47
C LEU A 30 -7.77 9.89 -0.90
N GLU A 31 -7.74 11.01 -0.17
CA GLU A 31 -6.86 12.14 -0.46
C GLU A 31 -5.38 11.73 -0.35
N GLU A 32 -4.98 11.11 0.76
CA GLU A 32 -3.63 10.58 0.94
C GLU A 32 -3.26 9.53 -0.12
N ILE A 33 -4.24 8.69 -0.53
CA ILE A 33 -4.02 7.70 -1.61
C ILE A 33 -3.78 8.40 -2.94
N ALA A 34 -4.57 9.43 -3.26
CA ALA A 34 -4.42 10.18 -4.51
C ALA A 34 -3.07 10.92 -4.57
N GLU A 35 -2.62 11.49 -3.46
CA GLU A 35 -1.29 12.08 -3.34
C GLU A 35 -0.19 11.05 -3.58
N ALA A 36 -0.29 9.88 -2.95
CA ALA A 36 0.67 8.80 -3.16
C ALA A 36 0.69 8.32 -4.62
N VAL A 37 -0.48 8.19 -5.26
CA VAL A 37 -0.57 7.86 -6.70
C VAL A 37 0.13 8.94 -7.55
N SER A 38 -0.13 10.22 -7.28
CA SER A 38 0.49 11.34 -7.99
C SER A 38 2.02 11.31 -7.82
N SER A 39 2.50 11.17 -6.59
CA SER A 39 3.93 11.09 -6.26
C SER A 39 4.61 9.89 -6.95
N PHE A 40 4.01 8.70 -6.89
CA PHE A 40 4.55 7.50 -7.53
C PHE A 40 4.54 7.60 -9.06
N SER A 41 3.54 8.26 -9.65
CA SER A 41 3.48 8.48 -11.11
C SER A 41 4.62 9.37 -11.61
N ASN A 42 5.10 10.30 -10.77
CA ASN A 42 6.17 11.23 -11.10
C ASN A 42 7.59 10.70 -10.76
N THR A 43 7.70 9.53 -10.13
CA THR A 43 8.97 8.96 -9.66
C THR A 43 9.21 7.58 -10.27
N LYS A 44 9.79 6.63 -9.53
CA LYS A 44 10.09 5.27 -10.01
C LYS A 44 8.88 4.33 -9.92
N GLY A 45 7.68 4.87 -9.71
CA GLY A 45 6.50 4.09 -9.34
C GLY A 45 6.51 3.69 -7.86
N GLY A 46 5.53 2.88 -7.48
CA GLY A 46 5.40 2.42 -6.11
C GLY A 46 4.24 1.43 -5.94
N LYS A 47 4.01 1.01 -4.69
CA LYS A 47 2.90 0.13 -4.32
C LYS A 47 2.16 0.74 -3.14
N ILE A 48 0.84 0.81 -3.25
CA ILE A 48 -0.03 1.22 -2.16
C ILE A 48 -0.75 -0.03 -1.67
N LEU A 49 -0.51 -0.42 -0.41
CA LEU A 49 -1.21 -1.53 0.23
C LEU A 49 -2.32 -0.98 1.12
N ILE A 50 -3.56 -1.36 0.81
CA ILE A 50 -4.76 -0.89 1.52
C ILE A 50 -5.27 -2.00 2.45
N GLY A 51 -5.73 -1.61 3.64
CA GLY A 51 -6.14 -2.53 4.69
C GLY A 51 -4.98 -2.99 5.57
N VAL A 52 -3.92 -2.20 5.66
CA VAL A 52 -2.72 -2.48 6.47
C VAL A 52 -2.40 -1.27 7.34
N SER A 53 -2.18 -1.46 8.63
CA SER A 53 -1.75 -0.35 9.51
C SER A 53 -0.32 0.08 9.19
N ASN A 54 0.07 1.28 9.62
CA ASN A 54 1.47 1.73 9.59
C ASN A 54 2.42 0.81 10.38
N THR A 55 1.89 0.10 11.39
CA THR A 55 2.58 -0.98 12.12
C THR A 55 2.49 -2.34 11.40
N GLY A 56 2.13 -2.35 10.12
CA GLY A 56 1.94 -3.50 9.22
C GLY A 56 1.13 -4.66 9.80
N ARG A 57 0.14 -4.34 10.63
CA ARG A 57 -0.92 -5.27 10.99
C ARG A 57 -1.92 -5.28 9.84
N ILE A 58 -2.29 -6.48 9.39
CA ILE A 58 -3.33 -6.65 8.37
C ILE A 58 -4.69 -6.40 9.03
N LEU A 59 -5.40 -5.38 8.57
CA LEU A 59 -6.73 -4.97 9.03
C LEU A 59 -7.83 -5.47 8.08
N GLY A 60 -7.49 -5.68 6.81
CA GLY A 60 -8.45 -5.97 5.75
C GLY A 60 -9.17 -4.72 5.25
N VAL A 61 -10.01 -4.89 4.24
CA VAL A 61 -10.86 -3.82 3.68
C VAL A 61 -12.31 -4.28 3.67
N LYS A 62 -13.21 -3.42 4.14
CA LYS A 62 -14.65 -3.60 3.95
C LYS A 62 -15.04 -2.95 2.64
N ILE A 63 -15.63 -3.73 1.74
CA ILE A 63 -16.20 -3.26 0.48
C ILE A 63 -17.72 -3.25 0.66
N GLY A 64 -18.37 -2.11 0.45
CA GLY A 64 -19.81 -1.94 0.66
C GLY A 64 -20.28 -0.56 0.28
#